data_AF-A0A4P9Y6G8-F1
#
_entry.id   AF-A0A4P9Y6G8-F1
#
_cell.length_a   1.000
_cell.length_b   1.000
_cell.length_c   1.000
_cell.angle_alpha   90.00
_cell.angle_beta   90.00
_cell.angle_gamma   90.00
#
_symmetry.space_group_name_H-M   'P 1'
#
loop_
_entity.id
_entity.type
_entity.pdbx_description
1 polymer ?
#
loop_
_entity_poly.entity_id
_entity_poly.type
_entity_poly.pdbx_seq_one_letter_code
_entity_poly.pdbx_strand_id
1 'polypeptide(L)'
;MSEPAVPPLSDIPQEDHDSASLSGLHDEDTVVRGDAEPTGSSMDSSDHSRGSSKEREGNLSSSSPSSSSPMHTRSSGPRLDLKDPEVREQGRRMFGLALGTLQAFQSTSKTPRSGTSAEGVERRRKLEEKIQERLMRERSMVADKEKRQERERQEELELKRMILEREHHQMMHRHQAHLAHFLRTSNSPDAPSLYYLPTILTPEQESRIRDQEAQSVTPQDDEDMPMKDEIIGIDEDMSTMKDEREKVQVDMALDT
;
A
#
# COMPACT_ATOMS: atom_id res chain seq x y z
N MET A 1 -40.30 68.17 28.56
CA MET A 1 -39.22 67.59 29.37
C MET A 1 -39.84 66.67 30.41
N SER A 2 -39.89 65.36 30.13
CA SER A 2 -40.12 64.30 31.10
C SER A 2 -39.65 62.98 30.45
N GLU A 3 -38.56 62.42 30.97
CA GLU A 3 -38.17 61.03 30.75
C GLU A 3 -39.18 60.09 31.43
N PRO A 4 -39.35 58.87 30.91
CA PRO A 4 -39.67 57.74 31.76
C PRO A 4 -38.65 56.60 31.61
N ALA A 5 -37.91 56.41 32.72
CA ALA A 5 -37.62 55.16 33.43
C ALA A 5 -37.43 53.86 32.64
N VAL A 6 -36.18 53.38 32.68
CA VAL A 6 -35.73 52.03 32.29
C VAL A 6 -36.08 51.00 33.38
N PRO A 7 -36.73 49.86 33.07
CA PRO A 7 -36.81 48.72 33.97
C PRO A 7 -35.59 47.78 33.83
N PRO A 8 -35.17 47.09 34.91
CA PRO A 8 -33.91 46.34 34.95
C PRO A 8 -33.96 44.97 34.27
N LEU A 9 -32.80 44.61 33.69
CA LEU A 9 -32.42 43.30 33.15
C LEU A 9 -32.67 42.16 34.14
N SER A 10 -33.32 41.09 33.68
CA SER A 10 -33.02 39.72 34.13
C SER A 10 -33.41 38.69 33.06
N ASP A 11 -32.43 37.85 32.75
CA ASP A 11 -32.49 36.45 32.34
C ASP A 11 -33.05 36.08 30.95
N ILE A 12 -32.15 36.17 29.97
CA ILE A 12 -32.23 35.44 28.69
C ILE A 12 -31.46 34.11 28.87
N PRO A 13 -32.10 32.94 28.82
CA PRO A 13 -31.38 31.68 28.67
C PRO A 13 -30.83 31.58 27.24
N GLN A 14 -29.52 31.39 27.13
CA GLN A 14 -28.84 30.99 25.91
C GLN A 14 -29.23 29.54 25.60
N GLU A 15 -29.95 29.32 24.50
CA GLU A 15 -30.05 27.99 23.89
C GLU A 15 -29.02 27.90 22.76
N ASP A 16 -28.06 27.01 22.95
CA ASP A 16 -26.96 26.75 22.03
C ASP A 16 -27.48 26.13 20.72
N HIS A 17 -26.94 26.66 19.62
CA HIS A 17 -27.13 26.12 18.28
C HIS A 17 -26.22 24.90 18.09
N ASP A 18 -26.77 23.70 18.22
CA ASP A 18 -26.13 22.49 17.67
C ASP A 18 -26.74 22.15 16.32
N SER A 19 -25.90 22.30 15.31
CA SER A 19 -26.12 21.97 13.91
C SER A 19 -26.39 20.49 13.69
N ALA A 20 -27.39 20.24 12.86
CA ALA A 20 -27.85 18.97 12.36
C ALA A 20 -26.75 18.12 11.67
N SER A 21 -26.87 16.80 11.82
CA SER A 21 -26.47 15.83 10.79
C SER A 21 -27.53 14.73 10.81
N LEU A 22 -28.60 14.99 10.06
CA LEU A 22 -29.75 14.11 9.93
C LEU A 22 -29.44 13.08 8.83
N SER A 23 -29.41 11.83 9.25
CA SER A 23 -29.43 10.61 8.48
C SER A 23 -30.62 10.54 7.51
N GLY A 24 -30.40 9.98 6.32
CA GLY A 24 -31.47 9.30 5.59
C GLY A 24 -31.29 9.27 4.08
N LEU A 25 -30.77 8.16 3.55
CA LEU A 25 -31.10 7.67 2.21
C LEU A 25 -31.12 6.14 2.24
N HIS A 26 -32.30 5.59 1.97
CA HIS A 26 -32.62 4.18 1.73
C HIS A 26 -32.87 3.99 0.22
N ASP A 27 -32.42 2.85 -0.32
CA ASP A 27 -33.07 1.97 -1.32
C ASP A 27 -33.40 2.52 -2.74
N GLU A 28 -33.28 1.83 -3.88
CA GLU A 28 -33.02 0.43 -4.29
C GLU A 28 -32.75 0.43 -5.82
N ASP A 29 -32.43 -0.77 -6.36
CA ASP A 29 -32.48 -1.24 -7.77
C ASP A 29 -31.20 -1.46 -8.61
N THR A 30 -30.71 -2.72 -8.53
CA THR A 30 -30.56 -3.76 -9.59
C THR A 30 -29.84 -3.40 -10.94
N VAL A 31 -28.84 -4.13 -11.48
CA VAL A 31 -28.85 -5.52 -12.00
C VAL A 31 -27.41 -6.04 -12.33
N VAL A 32 -27.05 -7.19 -11.75
CA VAL A 32 -26.33 -8.40 -12.26
C VAL A 32 -25.26 -8.33 -13.39
N ARG A 33 -24.01 -8.69 -13.05
CA ARG A 33 -23.12 -9.74 -13.64
C ARG A 33 -21.71 -9.63 -13.00
N GLY A 34 -21.29 -10.52 -12.11
CA GLY A 34 -20.53 -11.77 -12.38
C GLY A 34 -19.06 -11.45 -12.71
N ASP A 35 -17.99 -11.90 -12.03
CA ASP A 35 -17.75 -12.98 -11.07
C ASP A 35 -16.41 -12.67 -10.32
N ALA A 36 -16.34 -13.07 -9.03
CA ALA A 36 -15.18 -13.54 -8.23
C ALA A 36 -13.81 -12.82 -8.29
N GLU A 37 -13.08 -12.47 -7.21
CA GLU A 37 -13.12 -12.64 -5.74
C GLU A 37 -12.11 -11.63 -5.13
N PRO A 38 -12.42 -10.93 -4.01
CA PRO A 38 -11.50 -10.05 -3.31
C PRO A 38 -10.94 -10.61 -1.98
N THR A 39 -9.67 -10.26 -1.74
CA THR A 39 -9.04 -9.82 -0.48
C THR A 39 -9.03 -10.70 0.78
N GLY A 40 -7.80 -10.88 1.26
CA GLY A 40 -7.42 -11.40 2.56
C GLY A 40 -8.10 -10.70 3.75
N SER A 41 -8.42 -11.53 4.73
CA SER A 41 -8.90 -11.18 6.05
C SER A 41 -7.82 -10.49 6.87
N SER A 42 -7.98 -9.18 7.08
CA SER A 42 -7.41 -8.46 8.22
C SER A 42 -8.52 -8.36 9.26
N MET A 43 -8.37 -9.07 10.38
CA MET A 43 -9.20 -8.89 11.57
C MET A 43 -8.31 -8.94 12.80
N ASP A 44 -8.17 -7.74 13.36
CA ASP A 44 -7.69 -7.44 14.71
C ASP A 44 -8.56 -8.12 15.77
N SER A 45 -7.92 -8.61 16.83
CA SER A 45 -8.43 -8.50 18.21
C SER A 45 -7.42 -9.12 19.19
N SER A 46 -6.88 -8.25 20.02
CA SER A 46 -6.25 -8.62 21.28
C SER A 46 -7.31 -8.58 22.38
N ASP A 47 -7.59 -9.70 23.08
CA ASP A 47 -8.11 -9.60 24.45
C ASP A 47 -7.89 -10.84 25.36
N HIS A 48 -7.22 -10.56 26.49
CA HIS A 48 -7.37 -11.04 27.87
C HIS A 48 -7.24 -12.54 28.29
N SER A 49 -6.14 -12.77 29.04
CA SER A 49 -6.10 -13.23 30.45
C SER A 49 -6.36 -14.70 30.85
N ARG A 50 -5.28 -15.31 31.38
CA ARG A 50 -5.13 -16.08 32.65
C ARG A 50 -6.13 -17.23 32.97
N GLY A 51 -5.59 -18.45 33.10
CA GLY A 51 -6.24 -19.51 33.89
C GLY A 51 -5.55 -20.88 33.93
N SER A 52 -4.75 -21.11 34.98
CA SER A 52 -4.45 -22.36 35.71
C SER A 52 -4.77 -23.76 35.09
N SER A 53 -3.70 -24.55 34.96
CA SER A 53 -3.53 -25.98 35.30
C SER A 53 -4.74 -26.87 35.63
N LYS A 54 -4.88 -28.01 34.94
CA LYS A 54 -5.14 -29.34 35.53
C LYS A 54 -4.99 -30.49 34.52
N GLU A 55 -4.24 -31.51 34.93
CA GLU A 55 -4.12 -32.82 34.28
C GLU A 55 -5.43 -33.62 34.36
N ARG A 56 -5.72 -34.45 33.35
CA ARG A 56 -5.87 -35.93 33.46
C ARG A 56 -6.54 -36.55 32.24
N GLU A 57 -5.87 -37.59 31.76
CA GLU A 57 -6.38 -38.90 31.32
C GLU A 57 -7.30 -38.99 30.10
N GLY A 58 -6.99 -40.00 29.28
CA GLY A 58 -7.51 -40.14 27.93
C GLY A 58 -8.87 -40.80 27.84
N ASN A 59 -9.38 -40.88 26.61
CA ASN A 59 -10.07 -42.08 26.18
C ASN A 59 -10.03 -42.23 24.65
N LEU A 60 -9.80 -43.46 24.25
CA LEU A 60 -9.84 -44.00 22.90
C LEU A 60 -11.31 -44.14 22.43
N SER A 61 -11.47 -44.45 21.14
CA SER A 61 -12.67 -44.99 20.44
C SER A 61 -13.32 -43.96 19.52
N SER A 62 -13.03 -43.97 18.21
CA SER A 62 -13.52 -44.90 17.17
C SER A 62 -14.93 -44.57 16.68
N SER A 63 -15.04 -44.07 15.45
CA SER A 63 -16.06 -44.51 14.47
C SER A 63 -15.90 -43.75 13.15
N SER A 64 -15.37 -44.44 12.13
CA SER A 64 -15.63 -44.10 10.72
C SER A 64 -16.86 -44.87 10.24
N PRO A 65 -17.65 -44.30 9.31
CA PRO A 65 -18.37 -45.10 8.34
C PRO A 65 -17.89 -44.82 6.89
N SER A 66 -17.52 -45.92 6.24
CA SER A 66 -17.67 -46.26 4.82
C SER A 66 -17.74 -45.14 3.76
N SER A 67 -16.75 -45.11 2.86
CA SER A 67 -17.04 -45.10 1.42
C SER A 67 -15.89 -45.76 0.64
N SER A 68 -16.29 -46.60 -0.30
CA SER A 68 -15.45 -47.39 -1.20
C SER A 68 -14.67 -46.52 -2.18
N SER A 69 -13.35 -46.67 -2.23
CA SER A 69 -12.52 -46.18 -3.35
C SER A 69 -11.26 -47.04 -3.49
N PRO A 70 -10.77 -47.25 -4.73
CA PRO A 70 -9.87 -48.34 -5.07
C PRO A 70 -8.48 -48.13 -4.49
N MET A 71 -7.90 -49.22 -3.96
CA MET A 71 -6.53 -49.33 -3.48
C MET A 71 -5.54 -48.81 -4.54
N HIS A 72 -5.13 -47.56 -4.40
CA HIS A 72 -3.84 -47.13 -4.88
C HIS A 72 -2.83 -47.60 -3.85
N THR A 73 -2.09 -48.66 -4.19
CA THR A 73 -0.88 -49.02 -3.46
C THR A 73 0.02 -47.80 -3.51
N ARG A 74 0.00 -46.99 -2.45
CA ARG A 74 1.04 -45.99 -2.21
C ARG A 74 2.32 -46.80 -2.14
N SER A 75 3.10 -46.75 -3.22
CA SER A 75 4.45 -47.25 -3.24
C SER A 75 5.16 -46.65 -2.05
N SER A 76 5.37 -47.48 -1.02
CA SER A 76 6.36 -47.22 0.01
C SER A 76 7.59 -46.71 -0.74
N GLY A 77 8.07 -45.51 -0.41
CA GLY A 77 9.27 -44.92 -1.02
C GLY A 77 10.40 -45.94 -1.10
N PRO A 78 11.38 -45.75 -2.00
CA PRO A 78 12.36 -46.76 -2.37
C PRO A 78 12.95 -47.39 -1.10
N ARG A 79 12.57 -48.65 -0.84
CA ARG A 79 13.11 -49.42 0.26
C ARG A 79 14.57 -49.68 -0.10
N LEU A 80 15.49 -49.02 0.59
CA LEU A 80 16.93 -49.28 0.46
C LEU A 80 17.16 -50.79 0.60
N ASP A 81 17.76 -51.42 -0.42
CA ASP A 81 18.10 -52.83 -0.35
C ASP A 81 19.29 -53.01 0.61
N LEU A 82 19.01 -53.47 1.82
CA LEU A 82 20.02 -53.69 2.87
C LEU A 82 20.99 -54.84 2.55
N LYS A 83 20.76 -55.57 1.44
CA LYS A 83 21.67 -56.59 0.93
C LYS A 83 22.76 -56.01 0.02
N ASP A 84 22.57 -54.80 -0.49
CA ASP A 84 23.57 -54.09 -1.28
C ASP A 84 24.74 -53.65 -0.37
N PRO A 85 25.98 -54.11 -0.62
CA PRO A 85 27.12 -53.74 0.20
C PRO A 85 27.41 -52.23 0.20
N GLU A 86 27.15 -51.51 -0.90
CA GLU A 86 27.45 -50.08 -1.02
C GLU A 86 26.51 -49.23 -0.15
N VAL A 87 25.22 -49.54 -0.20
CA VAL A 87 24.18 -48.89 0.62
C VAL A 87 24.43 -49.13 2.11
N ARG A 88 24.88 -50.34 2.46
CA ARG A 88 25.22 -50.70 3.84
C ARG A 88 26.48 -49.99 4.34
N GLU A 89 27.48 -49.81 3.49
CA GLU A 89 28.69 -49.06 3.82
C GLU A 89 28.39 -47.57 3.99
N GLN A 90 27.61 -46.99 3.09
CA GLN A 90 27.11 -45.61 3.22
C GLN A 90 26.32 -45.42 4.52
N GLY A 91 25.40 -46.34 4.83
CA GLY A 91 24.64 -46.32 6.08
C GLY A 91 25.53 -46.40 7.33
N ARG A 92 26.56 -47.26 7.33
CA ARG A 92 27.55 -47.34 8.42
C ARG A 92 28.37 -46.06 8.54
N ARG A 93 28.76 -45.42 7.43
CA ARG A 93 29.49 -44.16 7.44
C ARG A 93 28.63 -43.02 7.98
N MET A 94 27.39 -42.91 7.53
CA MET A 94 26.45 -41.89 8.01
C MET A 94 26.10 -42.10 9.48
N PHE A 95 25.86 -43.35 9.89
CA PHE A 95 25.62 -43.70 11.29
C PHE A 95 26.86 -43.47 12.16
N GLY A 96 28.06 -43.80 11.66
CA GLY A 96 29.33 -43.51 12.34
C GLY A 96 29.60 -42.01 12.48
N LEU A 97 29.25 -41.21 11.47
CA LEU A 97 29.32 -39.76 11.54
C LEU A 97 28.35 -39.22 12.60
N ALA A 98 27.11 -39.70 12.61
CA ALA A 98 26.09 -39.31 13.60
C ALA A 98 26.45 -39.76 15.03
N LEU A 99 27.03 -40.95 15.20
CA LEU A 99 27.50 -41.44 16.49
C LEU A 99 28.75 -40.67 16.93
N GLY A 100 29.63 -40.32 16.00
CA GLY A 100 30.80 -39.48 16.24
C GLY A 100 30.41 -38.05 16.65
N THR A 101 29.41 -37.44 16.01
CA THR A 101 28.88 -36.14 16.41
C THR A 101 28.13 -36.23 17.73
N LEU A 102 27.43 -37.33 18.03
CA LEU A 102 26.81 -37.57 19.33
C LEU A 102 27.86 -37.74 20.44
N GLN A 103 28.95 -38.47 20.18
CA GLN A 103 30.06 -38.62 21.11
C GLN A 103 30.83 -37.32 21.30
N ALA A 104 31.00 -36.52 20.25
CA ALA A 104 31.55 -35.17 20.32
C ALA A 104 30.64 -34.22 21.12
N PHE A 105 29.32 -34.31 20.96
CA PHE A 105 28.35 -33.56 21.76
C PHE A 105 28.37 -34.01 23.23
N GLN A 106 28.54 -35.31 23.48
CA GLN A 106 28.63 -35.84 24.83
C GLN A 106 29.95 -35.48 25.52
N SER A 107 31.08 -35.46 24.80
CA SER A 107 32.38 -35.05 25.34
C SER A 107 32.46 -33.53 25.54
N THR A 108 31.86 -32.74 24.66
CA THR A 108 31.76 -31.28 24.82
C THR A 108 30.77 -30.87 25.91
N SER A 109 29.68 -31.62 26.14
CA SER A 109 28.77 -31.38 27.27
C SER A 109 29.33 -31.81 28.63
N LYS A 110 30.15 -32.88 28.67
CA LYS A 110 30.85 -33.33 29.88
C LYS A 110 32.06 -32.48 30.24
N THR A 111 32.57 -31.65 29.32
CA THR A 111 33.65 -30.70 29.62
C THR A 111 33.05 -29.36 30.06
N PRO A 112 33.23 -28.92 31.33
CA PRO A 112 32.71 -27.64 31.82
C PRO A 112 33.35 -26.41 31.14
N ARG A 113 34.33 -26.65 30.24
CA ARG A 113 35.04 -25.61 29.48
C ARG A 113 34.26 -25.09 28.27
N SER A 114 33.32 -25.85 27.71
CA SER A 114 32.75 -25.52 26.40
C SER A 114 31.43 -24.73 26.43
N GLY A 115 30.70 -24.72 27.55
CA GLY A 115 29.40 -24.02 27.65
C GLY A 115 29.18 -23.17 28.90
N THR A 116 29.89 -23.48 29.99
CA THR A 116 29.71 -22.84 31.31
C THR A 116 30.97 -22.11 31.81
N SER A 117 32.07 -22.18 31.07
CA SER A 117 33.25 -21.35 31.36
C SER A 117 32.89 -19.88 31.17
N ALA A 118 33.24 -19.02 32.12
CA ALA A 118 33.00 -17.58 32.06
C ALA A 118 33.48 -16.97 30.73
N GLU A 119 34.61 -17.46 30.21
CA GLU A 119 35.17 -17.04 28.93
C GLU A 119 34.32 -17.49 27.72
N GLY A 120 33.72 -18.68 27.77
CA GLY A 120 32.82 -19.18 26.73
C GLY A 120 31.48 -18.43 26.69
N VAL A 121 30.96 -18.07 27.86
CA VAL A 121 29.76 -17.25 28.00
C VAL A 121 30.01 -15.83 27.47
N GLU A 122 31.17 -15.23 27.78
CA GLU A 122 31.53 -13.90 27.28
C GLU A 122 31.74 -13.88 25.76
N ARG A 123 32.41 -14.90 25.19
CA ARG A 123 32.54 -15.04 23.73
C ARG A 123 31.18 -15.21 23.04
N ARG A 124 30.27 -16.00 23.63
CA ARG A 124 28.89 -16.15 23.13
C ARG A 124 28.14 -14.83 23.16
N ARG A 125 28.21 -14.09 24.28
CA ARG A 125 27.59 -12.77 24.41
C ARG A 125 28.12 -11.78 23.37
N LYS A 126 29.44 -11.73 23.16
CA LYS A 126 30.06 -10.87 22.13
C LYS A 126 29.64 -11.25 20.71
N LEU A 127 29.44 -12.54 20.43
CA LEU A 127 28.92 -13.01 19.15
C LEU A 127 27.45 -12.64 18.97
N GLU A 128 26.64 -12.81 20.00
CA GLU A 128 25.23 -12.45 20.01
C GLU A 128 25.02 -10.94 19.81
N GLU A 129 25.82 -10.12 20.49
CA GLU A 129 25.85 -8.66 20.31
C GLU A 129 26.23 -8.28 18.87
N LYS A 130 27.27 -8.90 18.30
CA LYS A 130 27.64 -8.66 16.89
C LYS A 130 26.55 -9.08 15.91
N ILE A 131 25.86 -10.19 16.17
CA ILE A 131 24.73 -10.64 15.35
C ILE A 131 23.57 -9.65 15.46
N GLN A 132 23.25 -9.20 16.67
CA GLN A 132 22.20 -8.19 16.90
C GLN A 132 22.54 -6.86 16.24
N GLU A 133 23.78 -6.39 16.34
CA GLU A 133 24.22 -5.14 15.68
C GLU A 133 24.12 -5.26 14.16
N ARG A 134 24.53 -6.40 13.59
CA ARG A 134 24.39 -6.67 12.15
C ARG A 134 22.92 -6.70 11.73
N LEU A 135 22.06 -7.37 12.49
CA LEU A 135 20.62 -7.42 12.21
C LEU A 135 19.97 -6.03 12.30
N MET A 136 20.34 -5.23 13.30
CA MET A 136 19.85 -3.85 13.43
C MET A 136 20.31 -3.00 12.25
N ARG A 137 21.58 -3.10 11.84
CA ARG A 137 22.12 -2.39 10.67
C ARG A 137 21.47 -2.83 9.36
N GLU A 138 21.23 -4.12 9.18
CA GLU A 138 20.50 -4.64 8.01
C GLU A 138 19.06 -4.14 7.98
N ARG A 139 18.36 -4.17 9.13
CA ARG A 139 17.00 -3.62 9.25
C ARG A 139 16.94 -2.13 8.98
N SER A 140 17.88 -1.34 9.50
CA SER A 140 17.91 0.11 9.25
C SER A 140 18.16 0.39 7.77
N MET A 141 19.09 -0.32 7.13
CA MET A 141 19.34 -0.17 5.69
C MET A 141 18.13 -0.55 4.84
N VAL A 142 17.38 -1.59 5.22
CA VAL A 142 16.15 -1.97 4.50
C VAL A 142 15.07 -0.89 4.68
N ALA A 143 14.85 -0.41 5.91
CA ALA A 143 13.89 0.65 6.19
C ALA A 143 14.22 1.96 5.45
N ASP A 144 15.49 2.34 5.39
CA ASP A 144 15.93 3.53 4.68
C ASP A 144 15.73 3.40 3.17
N LYS A 145 15.99 2.22 2.60
CA LYS A 145 15.72 1.92 1.19
C LYS A 145 14.24 1.96 0.87
N GLU A 146 13.40 1.35 1.71
CA GLU A 146 11.95 1.35 1.54
C GLU A 146 11.39 2.76 1.62
N LYS A 147 11.80 3.54 2.63
CA LYS A 147 11.40 4.96 2.76
C LYS A 147 11.83 5.80 1.57
N ARG A 148 13.01 5.52 0.98
CA ARG A 148 13.46 6.20 -0.24
C ARG A 148 12.60 5.82 -1.44
N GLN A 149 12.31 4.53 -1.64
CA GLN A 149 11.47 4.08 -2.74
C GLN A 149 10.04 4.62 -2.63
N GLU A 150 9.50 4.68 -1.41
CA GLU A 150 8.17 5.22 -1.19
C GLU A 150 8.09 6.72 -1.54
N ARG A 151 9.11 7.50 -1.16
CA ARG A 151 9.21 8.90 -1.55
C ARG A 151 9.28 9.07 -3.06
N GLU A 152 10.13 8.29 -3.73
CA GLU A 152 10.27 8.32 -5.19
C GLU A 152 8.94 7.97 -5.89
N ARG A 153 8.17 7.01 -5.35
CA ARG A 153 6.82 6.70 -5.87
C ARG A 153 5.83 7.83 -5.65
N GLN A 154 5.87 8.50 -4.50
CA GLN A 154 4.99 9.62 -4.20
C GLN A 154 5.27 10.81 -5.12
N GLU A 155 6.54 11.15 -5.32
CA GLU A 155 6.98 12.18 -6.27
C GLU A 155 6.52 11.84 -7.71
N GLU A 156 6.66 10.57 -8.14
CA GLU A 156 6.20 10.13 -9.46
C GLU A 156 4.66 10.23 -9.61
N LEU A 157 3.90 9.89 -8.57
CA LEU A 157 2.44 10.00 -8.58
C LEU A 157 1.97 11.45 -8.61
N GLU A 158 2.64 12.32 -7.85
CA GLU A 158 2.35 13.76 -7.85
C GLU A 158 2.63 14.38 -9.21
N LEU A 159 3.77 14.04 -9.81
CA LEU A 159 4.12 14.49 -11.17
C LEU A 159 3.07 14.06 -12.20
N LYS A 160 2.67 12.78 -12.18
CA LYS A 160 1.62 12.26 -13.07
C LYS A 160 0.29 12.99 -12.88
N ARG A 161 -0.09 13.27 -11.62
CA ARG A 161 -1.30 14.02 -11.31
C ARG A 161 -1.24 15.43 -11.91
N MET A 162 -0.12 16.14 -11.75
CA MET A 162 0.06 17.48 -12.29
C MET A 162 -0.01 17.51 -13.82
N ILE A 163 0.60 16.53 -14.49
CA ILE A 163 0.54 16.40 -15.96
C ILE A 163 -0.91 16.20 -16.41
N LEU A 164 -1.65 15.28 -15.78
CA LEU A 164 -3.04 15.02 -16.12
C LEU A 164 -3.95 16.24 -15.88
N GLU A 165 -3.74 16.96 -14.78
CA GLU A 165 -4.49 18.18 -14.46
C GLU A 165 -4.22 19.27 -15.51
N ARG A 166 -2.96 19.45 -15.91
CA ARG A 166 -2.60 20.35 -17.01
C ARG A 166 -3.25 19.95 -18.32
N GLU A 167 -3.17 18.68 -18.71
CA GLU A 167 -3.78 18.19 -19.96
C GLU A 167 -5.28 18.39 -19.94
N HIS A 168 -5.92 18.14 -18.79
CA HIS A 168 -7.33 18.39 -18.57
C HIS A 168 -7.67 19.87 -18.75
N HIS A 169 -6.93 20.78 -18.11
CA HIS A 169 -7.12 22.22 -18.26
C HIS A 169 -6.94 22.66 -19.71
N GLN A 170 -5.88 22.23 -20.40
CA GLN A 170 -5.66 22.57 -21.81
C GLN A 170 -6.81 22.07 -22.71
N MET A 171 -7.29 20.86 -22.48
CA MET A 171 -8.42 20.31 -23.21
C MET A 171 -9.70 21.12 -22.94
N MET A 172 -9.96 21.50 -21.69
CA MET A 172 -11.08 22.35 -21.32
C MET A 172 -10.99 23.76 -21.92
N HIS A 173 -9.81 24.37 -21.92
CA HIS A 173 -9.58 25.67 -22.56
C HIS A 173 -9.84 25.61 -24.06
N ARG A 174 -9.30 24.58 -24.75
CA ARG A 174 -9.58 24.37 -26.19
C ARG A 174 -11.07 24.16 -26.45
N HIS A 175 -11.72 23.39 -25.60
CA HIS A 175 -13.16 23.15 -25.69
C HIS A 175 -13.96 24.45 -25.49
N GLN A 176 -13.61 25.24 -24.47
CA GLN A 176 -14.26 26.51 -24.18
C GLN A 176 -14.04 27.55 -25.27
N ALA A 177 -12.82 27.63 -25.82
CA ALA A 177 -12.52 28.47 -26.98
C ALA A 177 -13.37 28.08 -28.20
N HIS A 178 -13.54 26.78 -28.44
CA HIS A 178 -14.43 26.31 -29.51
C HIS A 178 -15.90 26.68 -29.25
N LEU A 179 -16.37 26.54 -28.01
CA LEU A 179 -17.74 26.88 -27.62
C LEU A 179 -18.03 28.39 -27.66
N ALA A 180 -17.01 29.24 -27.58
CA ALA A 180 -17.16 30.70 -27.59
C ALA A 180 -17.77 31.23 -28.91
N HIS A 181 -17.64 30.48 -30.00
CA HIS A 181 -18.28 30.80 -31.29
C HIS A 181 -19.80 30.57 -31.32
N PHE A 182 -20.38 30.00 -30.26
CA PHE A 182 -21.78 29.63 -30.19
C PHE A 182 -22.50 30.42 -29.10
N LEU A 183 -23.78 30.74 -29.37
CA LEU A 183 -24.63 31.36 -28.36
C LEU A 183 -25.00 30.36 -27.28
N ARG A 184 -24.82 30.75 -26.01
CA ARG A 184 -25.20 29.97 -24.84
C ARG A 184 -26.65 30.27 -24.43
N THR A 185 -27.45 29.26 -24.15
CA THR A 185 -28.80 29.44 -23.61
C THR A 185 -28.76 29.87 -22.14
N SER A 186 -29.57 30.86 -21.77
CA SER A 186 -29.81 31.25 -20.38
C SER A 186 -30.87 30.35 -19.74
N ASN A 187 -30.55 29.07 -19.56
CA ASN A 187 -31.44 28.15 -18.86
C ASN A 187 -31.29 28.35 -17.34
N SER A 188 -32.24 27.83 -16.56
CA SER A 188 -32.13 27.75 -15.10
C SER A 188 -30.81 27.07 -14.67
N PRO A 189 -30.24 27.43 -13.51
CA PRO A 189 -28.93 26.92 -13.08
C PRO A 189 -28.84 25.39 -13.01
N ASP A 190 -29.98 24.71 -12.87
CA ASP A 190 -30.06 23.24 -12.74
C ASP A 190 -30.13 22.51 -14.10
N ALA A 191 -30.16 23.23 -15.23
CA ALA A 191 -30.26 22.64 -16.55
C ALA A 191 -28.95 22.81 -17.34
N PRO A 192 -28.56 21.81 -18.17
CA PRO A 192 -27.36 21.92 -18.99
C PRO A 192 -27.46 23.10 -19.96
N SER A 193 -26.36 23.84 -20.09
CA SER A 193 -26.24 24.94 -21.05
C SER A 193 -26.19 24.37 -22.46
N LEU A 194 -27.06 24.85 -23.35
CA LEU A 194 -27.06 24.49 -24.76
C LEU A 194 -26.32 25.58 -25.56
N TYR A 195 -25.51 25.13 -26.51
CA TYR A 195 -24.76 25.99 -27.42
C TYR A 195 -25.34 25.84 -28.83
N TYR A 196 -25.68 26.94 -29.46
CA TYR A 196 -26.29 26.93 -30.80
C TYR A 196 -25.82 28.12 -31.64
N LEU A 197 -25.87 27.97 -32.95
CA LEU A 197 -25.57 29.03 -33.90
C LEU A 197 -26.75 29.21 -34.86
N PRO A 198 -27.48 30.34 -34.79
CA PRO A 198 -28.54 30.66 -35.74
C PRO A 198 -28.02 30.82 -37.17
N THR A 199 -28.87 30.49 -38.16
CA THR A 199 -28.54 30.69 -39.59
C THR A 199 -28.42 32.17 -39.96
N ILE A 200 -29.15 33.05 -39.27
CA ILE A 200 -29.08 34.50 -39.44
C ILE A 200 -28.77 35.10 -38.08
N LEU A 201 -27.62 35.77 -37.98
CA LEU A 201 -27.18 36.44 -36.76
C LEU A 201 -27.73 37.87 -36.69
N THR A 202 -28.22 38.26 -35.51
CA THR A 202 -28.52 39.65 -35.21
C THR A 202 -27.25 40.37 -34.71
N PRO A 203 -27.13 41.70 -34.90
CA PRO A 203 -25.96 42.45 -34.41
C PRO A 203 -25.72 42.30 -32.91
N GLU A 204 -26.79 42.12 -32.12
CA GLU A 204 -26.71 41.86 -30.68
C GLU A 204 -26.09 40.49 -30.40
N GLN A 205 -26.48 39.46 -31.15
CA GLN A 205 -25.91 38.11 -31.03
C GLN A 205 -24.44 38.09 -31.44
N GLU A 206 -24.05 38.81 -32.50
CA GLU A 206 -22.65 38.95 -32.89
C GLU A 206 -21.80 39.64 -31.82
N SER A 207 -22.34 40.64 -31.14
CA SER A 207 -21.65 41.28 -30.01
C SER A 207 -21.41 40.28 -28.88
N ARG A 208 -22.42 39.47 -28.55
CA ARG A 208 -22.29 38.45 -27.49
C ARG A 208 -21.23 37.40 -27.81
N ILE A 209 -21.17 36.93 -29.06
CA ILE A 209 -20.14 35.98 -29.50
C ILE A 209 -18.75 36.62 -29.38
N ARG A 210 -18.59 37.87 -29.82
CA ARG A 210 -17.31 38.60 -29.66
C ARG A 210 -16.89 38.76 -28.21
N ASP A 211 -17.84 39.06 -27.32
CA ASP A 211 -17.57 39.16 -25.88
C ASP A 211 -17.17 37.80 -25.28
N GLN A 212 -17.80 36.71 -25.72
CA GLN A 212 -17.46 35.35 -25.31
C GLN A 212 -16.08 34.92 -25.81
N GLU A 213 -15.75 35.22 -27.07
CA GLU A 213 -14.43 34.96 -27.64
C GLU A 213 -13.35 35.71 -26.86
N ALA A 214 -13.57 37.00 -26.57
CA ALA A 214 -12.64 37.81 -25.77
C ALA A 214 -12.44 37.24 -24.35
N GLN A 215 -13.49 36.69 -23.73
CA GLN A 215 -13.41 36.04 -22.42
C GLN A 215 -12.71 34.67 -22.47
N SER A 216 -12.85 33.92 -23.56
CA SER A 216 -12.20 32.61 -23.71
C SER A 216 -10.71 32.71 -24.05
N VAL A 217 -10.29 33.83 -24.64
CA VAL A 217 -8.91 34.14 -25.05
C VAL A 217 -8.14 34.86 -23.93
N THR A 218 -8.73 35.10 -22.75
CA THR A 218 -8.01 35.74 -21.66
C THR A 218 -6.73 34.97 -21.34
N PRO A 219 -5.56 35.64 -21.32
CA PRO A 219 -4.28 35.01 -21.11
C PRO A 219 -4.14 34.59 -19.65
N GLN A 220 -4.72 33.45 -19.28
CA GLN A 220 -4.30 32.70 -18.08
C GLN A 220 -3.11 31.78 -18.39
N ASP A 221 -2.73 31.66 -19.67
CA ASP A 221 -1.55 30.89 -20.12
C ASP A 221 -0.22 31.43 -19.55
N ASP A 222 -0.20 32.67 -19.02
CA ASP A 222 1.01 33.32 -18.50
C ASP A 222 1.20 33.16 -16.98
N GLU A 223 0.17 32.82 -16.20
CA GLU A 223 0.28 32.67 -14.73
C GLU A 223 0.66 31.24 -14.31
N ASP A 224 0.45 30.23 -15.19
CA ASP A 224 0.89 28.83 -14.98
C ASP A 224 2.31 28.54 -15.56
N MET A 225 3.04 29.61 -15.92
CA MET A 225 4.36 29.54 -16.57
C MET A 225 5.61 29.41 -15.67
N PRO A 226 5.59 29.27 -14.33
CA PRO A 226 6.81 28.88 -13.62
C PRO A 226 7.07 27.37 -13.58
N MET A 227 6.08 26.51 -13.88
CA MET A 227 6.23 25.04 -13.76
C MET A 227 6.61 24.30 -15.05
N LYS A 228 6.64 24.96 -16.21
CA LYS A 228 7.06 24.31 -17.47
C LYS A 228 8.54 23.92 -17.43
N ASP A 229 9.37 24.81 -16.88
CA ASP A 229 10.82 24.60 -16.83
C ASP A 229 11.20 23.62 -15.70
N GLU A 230 10.39 23.54 -14.64
CA GLU A 230 10.61 22.60 -13.53
C GLU A 230 10.18 21.18 -13.89
N ILE A 231 9.03 20.98 -14.55
CA ILE A 231 8.55 19.65 -14.93
C ILE A 231 9.40 19.01 -16.05
N ILE A 232 9.78 19.80 -17.07
CA ILE A 232 10.66 19.31 -18.15
C ILE A 232 12.06 19.00 -17.60
N GLY A 233 12.57 19.83 -16.68
CA GLY A 233 13.82 19.54 -15.97
C GLY A 233 13.75 18.28 -15.11
N ILE A 234 12.62 18.03 -14.43
CA ILE A 234 12.43 16.82 -13.60
C ILE A 234 12.39 15.55 -14.45
N ASP A 235 11.74 15.53 -15.61
CA ASP A 235 11.69 14.35 -16.48
C ASP A 235 13.08 14.01 -17.06
N GLU A 236 13.86 15.03 -17.45
CA GLU A 236 15.25 14.84 -17.91
C GLU A 236 16.18 14.39 -16.77
N ASP A 237 16.04 14.98 -15.57
CA ASP A 237 16.83 14.59 -14.38
C ASP A 237 16.45 13.19 -13.85
N MET A 238 15.18 12.80 -13.93
CA MET A 238 14.73 11.46 -13.55
C MET A 238 15.15 10.40 -14.57
N SER A 239 15.20 10.75 -15.86
CA SER A 239 15.74 9.87 -16.91
C SER A 239 17.24 9.66 -16.71
N THR A 240 18.01 10.73 -16.50
CA THR A 240 19.46 10.64 -16.28
C THR A 240 19.80 9.91 -14.97
N MET A 241 19.04 10.12 -13.89
CA MET A 241 19.23 9.37 -12.64
C MET A 241 18.91 7.87 -12.77
N LYS A 242 17.97 7.48 -13.63
CA LYS A 242 17.70 6.06 -13.92
C LYS A 242 18.86 5.43 -14.69
N ASP A 243 19.36 6.11 -15.71
CA ASP A 243 20.51 5.65 -16.51
C ASP A 243 21.79 5.51 -15.67
N GLU A 244 22.05 6.47 -14.77
CA GLU A 244 23.21 6.40 -13.86
C GLU A 244 23.08 5.29 -12.82
N ARG A 245 21.88 5.05 -12.27
CA ARG A 245 21.63 3.94 -11.32
C ARG A 245 21.79 2.58 -11.98
N GLU A 246 21.31 2.43 -13.21
CA GLU A 246 21.44 1.20 -13.98
C GLU A 246 22.93 0.93 -14.29
N LYS A 247 23.67 1.96 -14.68
CA LYS A 247 25.13 1.86 -14.87
C LYS A 247 25.88 1.46 -13.60
N VAL A 248 25.56 2.05 -12.44
CA VAL A 248 26.18 1.69 -11.16
C VAL A 248 25.82 0.27 -10.71
N GLN A 249 24.59 -0.20 -10.97
CA GLN A 249 24.22 -1.60 -10.69
C GLN A 249 24.95 -2.59 -11.60
N VAL A 250 25.12 -2.25 -12.88
CA VAL A 250 25.88 -3.08 -13.83
C VAL A 250 27.35 -3.14 -13.44
N ASP A 251 27.96 -2.01 -13.06
CA ASP A 251 29.36 -1.97 -12.63
C ASP A 251 29.57 -2.74 -11.31
N MET A 252 28.63 -2.67 -10.36
CA MET A 252 28.69 -3.48 -9.14
C MET A 252 28.50 -4.99 -9.37
N ALA A 253 27.76 -5.39 -10.41
CA ALA A 253 27.54 -6.79 -10.74
C ALA A 253 28.72 -7.45 -11.48
N LEU A 254 29.64 -6.64 -12.02
CA LEU A 254 30.83 -7.11 -12.75
C LEU A 254 32.06 -7.27 -11.85
N ASP A 255 32.03 -6.80 -10.61
CA ASP A 255 33.15 -6.83 -9.65
C ASP A 255 33.05 -7.97 -8.60
N THR A 256 32.15 -8.94 -8.81
CA THR A 256 32.01 -10.18 -8.01
C THR A 256 32.31 -11.42 -8.83
#